data_AF-A0A2V5MYY9-F1
#
_entry.id   AF-A0A2V5MYY9-F1
#
_cell.length_a   1.000
_cell.length_b   1.000
_cell.length_c   1.000
_cell.angle_alpha   90.00
_cell.angle_beta   90.00
_cell.angle_gamma   90.00
#
_symmetry.space_group_name_H-M   'P 1'
#
loop_
_entity.id
_entity.type
_entity.pdbx_description
1 polymer ?
#
loop_
_entity_poly.entity_id
_entity_poly.type
_entity_poly.pdbx_seq_one_letter_code
_entity_poly.pdbx_strand_id
1 'polypeptide(L)'
;LGDASGGYMEIYVTGSVSVGGNSQITLSPAVKAKIYFAGDFSVAGNGIVNSNNQPGDLQLYGIKPPDNVTQTVSLGGNAQLTAAVYAPDANVTVNGSGSSGHVFGSIVGKTVVMNGVTNLHYDEALGIGGPVTNYKIVSWFEDNR
;
A
#
# COMPACT_ATOMS: atom_id res chain seq x y z
N LEU A 1 5.03 15.37 26.23
CA LEU A 1 4.24 14.14 26.47
C LEU A 1 3.09 14.19 25.48
N GLY A 2 3.24 13.54 24.33
CA GLY A 2 2.21 13.53 23.29
C GLY A 2 1.06 12.62 23.73
N ASP A 3 -0.16 13.11 23.56
CA ASP A 3 -1.40 12.39 23.77
C ASP A 3 -1.38 11.03 23.02
N ALA A 4 -1.72 9.96 23.73
CA ALA A 4 -1.84 8.60 23.22
C ALA A 4 -3.21 8.34 22.55
N SER A 5 -4.00 9.37 22.28
CA SER A 5 -5.17 9.27 21.42
C SER A 5 -4.70 9.04 19.98
N GLY A 6 -4.83 7.80 19.52
CA GLY A 6 -4.51 7.45 18.14
C GLY A 6 -5.25 8.37 17.17
N GLY A 7 -4.49 9.07 16.32
CA GLY A 7 -5.05 9.98 15.33
C GLY A 7 -5.49 9.24 14.08
N TYR A 8 -6.70 9.53 13.59
CA TYR A 8 -7.15 9.10 12.27
C TYR A 8 -7.04 10.27 11.28
N MET A 9 -6.44 10.03 10.12
CA MET A 9 -6.32 11.03 9.06
C MET A 9 -6.80 10.48 7.72
N GLU A 10 -7.48 11.33 6.97
CA GLU A 10 -7.76 11.12 5.55
C GLU A 10 -7.12 12.25 4.76
N ILE A 11 -6.27 11.89 3.80
CA ILE A 11 -5.52 12.84 2.98
C ILE A 11 -5.95 12.64 1.53
N TYR A 12 -6.34 13.72 0.86
CA TYR A 12 -6.57 13.73 -0.57
C TYR A 12 -5.47 14.52 -1.28
N VAL A 13 -4.72 13.84 -2.14
CA VAL A 13 -3.68 14.42 -2.98
C VAL A 13 -4.21 14.51 -4.41
N THR A 14 -4.41 15.74 -4.88
CA THR A 14 -4.94 16.02 -6.24
C THR A 14 -3.93 15.74 -7.36
N GLY A 15 -2.66 15.56 -7.02
CA GLY A 15 -1.58 15.24 -7.95
C GLY A 15 -0.88 13.92 -7.60
N SER A 16 0.36 13.79 -8.06
CA SER A 16 1.19 12.62 -7.78
C SER A 16 1.83 12.69 -6.38
N VAL A 17 2.03 11.53 -5.77
CA VAL A 17 2.84 11.35 -4.57
C VAL A 17 4.17 10.72 -5.00
N SER A 18 5.29 11.34 -4.61
CA SER A 18 6.63 10.81 -4.89
C SER A 18 7.48 10.88 -3.63
N VAL A 19 7.95 9.72 -3.18
CA VAL A 19 8.79 9.56 -1.99
C VAL A 19 10.09 8.89 -2.43
N GLY A 20 11.20 9.63 -2.35
CA GLY A 20 12.51 9.11 -2.70
C GLY A 20 13.62 9.80 -1.92
N GLY A 21 14.86 9.37 -2.14
CA GLY A 21 16.00 9.83 -1.34
C GLY A 21 15.81 9.48 0.13
N ASN A 22 15.85 10.49 1.00
CA ASN A 22 15.69 10.34 2.45
C ASN A 22 14.27 10.67 2.94
N SER A 23 13.33 10.96 2.05
CA SER A 23 11.94 11.26 2.41
C SER A 23 11.18 10.00 2.82
N GLN A 24 10.25 10.12 3.77
CA GLN A 24 9.45 8.99 4.25
C GLN A 24 8.00 9.42 4.55
N ILE A 25 7.08 8.49 4.32
CA ILE A 25 5.75 8.47 4.93
C ILE A 25 5.86 7.59 6.18
N THR A 26 5.88 8.22 7.35
CA THR A 26 5.98 7.51 8.63
C THR A 26 4.65 7.56 9.35
N LEU A 27 4.06 6.38 9.56
CA LEU A 27 2.92 6.20 10.44
C LEU A 27 3.45 5.92 11.86
N SER A 28 3.25 6.88 12.76
CA SER A 28 3.59 6.77 14.17
C SER A 28 2.67 5.79 14.89
N PRO A 29 3.08 5.26 16.07
CA PRO A 29 2.25 4.38 16.87
C PRO A 29 0.83 4.94 17.09
N ALA A 30 -0.17 4.06 16.98
CA ALA A 30 -1.60 4.36 17.12
C ALA A 30 -2.20 5.31 16.06
N VAL A 31 -1.42 5.81 15.09
CA VAL A 31 -1.94 6.61 13.98
C VAL A 31 -2.49 5.72 12.88
N LYS A 32 -3.60 6.13 12.26
CA LYS A 32 -4.19 5.48 11.10
C LYS A 32 -4.37 6.50 9.98
N ALA A 33 -4.03 6.14 8.75
CA ALA A 33 -4.13 7.03 7.61
C ALA A 33 -4.76 6.34 6.39
N LYS A 34 -5.68 7.06 5.74
CA LYS A 34 -6.08 6.79 4.35
C LYS A 34 -5.55 7.90 3.45
N ILE A 35 -4.86 7.52 2.39
CA ILE A 35 -4.31 8.45 1.42
C ILE A 35 -4.96 8.18 0.07
N TYR A 36 -5.73 9.13 -0.42
CA TYR A 36 -6.31 9.13 -1.75
C TYR A 36 -5.43 9.94 -2.68
N PHE A 37 -5.07 9.39 -3.84
CA PHE A 37 -4.21 10.06 -4.80
C PHE A 37 -4.82 10.01 -6.21
N ALA A 38 -4.84 11.15 -6.89
CA ALA A 38 -5.36 11.28 -8.26
C ALA A 38 -4.26 11.14 -9.33
N GLY A 39 -3.01 11.47 -9.00
CA GLY A 39 -1.86 11.26 -9.88
C GLY A 39 -1.19 9.90 -9.69
N ASP A 40 0.07 9.79 -10.07
CA ASP A 40 0.88 8.60 -9.81
C ASP A 40 1.29 8.51 -8.33
N PHE A 41 1.58 7.30 -7.86
CA PHE A 41 2.13 7.08 -6.52
C PHE A 41 3.45 6.33 -6.62
N SER A 42 4.56 6.96 -6.23
CA SER A 42 5.88 6.33 -6.29
C SER A 42 6.60 6.42 -4.94
N VAL A 43 7.18 5.29 -4.55
CA VAL A 43 8.01 5.16 -3.35
C VAL A 43 9.28 4.42 -3.75
N ALA A 44 10.42 4.95 -3.31
CA ALA A 44 11.73 4.33 -3.42
C ALA A 44 12.43 4.35 -2.04
N GLY A 45 13.41 3.47 -1.86
CA GLY A 45 14.09 3.29 -0.57
C GLY A 45 13.13 2.89 0.55
N ASN A 46 13.48 3.22 1.80
CA ASN A 46 12.63 2.97 2.97
C ASN A 46 11.53 4.03 3.13
N GLY A 47 10.84 4.36 2.03
CA GLY A 47 9.96 5.53 1.94
C GLY A 47 8.60 5.35 2.60
N ILE A 48 8.22 4.14 3.04
CA ILE A 48 7.02 3.91 3.87
C ILE A 48 7.45 3.18 5.13
N VAL A 49 7.10 3.74 6.29
CA VAL A 49 7.31 3.10 7.59
C VAL A 49 6.00 3.09 8.36
N ASN A 50 5.40 1.92 8.53
CA ASN A 50 4.20 1.73 9.34
C ASN A 50 4.57 1.07 10.68
N SER A 51 4.69 1.89 11.73
CA SER A 51 5.19 1.43 13.04
C SER A 51 4.21 0.53 13.79
N ASN A 52 2.93 0.50 13.38
CA ASN A 52 1.92 -0.35 13.98
C ASN A 52 2.02 -1.81 13.53
N ASN A 53 2.72 -2.08 12.43
CA ASN A 53 2.76 -3.38 11.76
C ASN A 53 1.38 -3.93 11.38
N GLN A 54 0.36 -3.07 11.30
CA GLN A 54 -0.98 -3.44 10.84
C GLN A 54 -1.24 -2.84 9.45
N PRO A 55 -1.42 -3.66 8.40
CA PRO A 55 -1.74 -3.18 7.05
C PRO A 55 -2.98 -2.29 6.99
N GLY A 56 -3.99 -2.56 7.81
CA GLY A 56 -5.22 -1.76 7.89
C GLY A 56 -5.02 -0.34 8.41
N ASP A 57 -3.90 -0.04 9.06
CA ASP A 57 -3.62 1.31 9.58
C ASP A 57 -3.06 2.25 8.51
N LEU A 58 -2.49 1.73 7.41
CA LEU A 58 -2.09 2.51 6.24
C LEU A 58 -2.80 2.01 5.00
N GLN A 59 -3.73 2.82 4.48
CA GLN A 59 -4.48 2.50 3.28
C GLN A 59 -4.21 3.52 2.16
N LEU A 60 -3.84 3.03 0.99
CA LEU A 60 -3.52 3.82 -0.20
C LEU A 60 -4.60 3.58 -1.26
N TYR A 61 -5.30 4.64 -1.66
CA TYR A 61 -6.42 4.58 -2.60
C TYR A 61 -6.10 5.37 -3.88
N GLY A 62 -5.99 4.66 -5.00
CA GLY A 62 -5.90 5.28 -6.31
C GLY A 62 -7.27 5.73 -6.79
N ILE A 63 -7.40 7.00 -7.15
CA ILE A 63 -8.60 7.54 -7.78
C ILE A 63 -8.50 7.29 -9.28
N LYS A 64 -9.59 6.77 -9.87
CA LYS A 64 -9.69 6.52 -11.31
C LYS A 64 -9.21 7.76 -12.09
N PRO A 65 -8.16 7.64 -12.92
CA PRO A 65 -7.71 8.76 -13.74
C PRO A 65 -8.72 9.04 -14.88
N PRO A 66 -8.66 10.22 -15.53
CA PRO A 66 -9.43 10.48 -16.74
C PRO A 66 -9.23 9.40 -17.81
N ASP A 67 -10.20 9.24 -18.71
CA ASP A 67 -10.10 8.24 -19.77
C ASP A 67 -8.83 8.47 -20.62
N ASN A 68 -8.18 7.37 -21.02
CA ASN A 68 -6.90 7.34 -21.73
C ASN A 68 -5.67 7.85 -20.96
N VAL A 69 -5.80 8.15 -19.67
CA VAL A 69 -4.65 8.40 -18.79
C VAL A 69 -4.31 7.11 -18.05
N THR A 70 -3.03 6.74 -18.04
CA THR A 70 -2.54 5.61 -17.24
C THR A 70 -2.04 6.14 -15.91
N GLN A 71 -2.64 5.68 -14.81
CA GLN A 71 -2.10 5.87 -13.47
C GLN A 71 -1.16 4.72 -13.13
N THR A 72 -0.05 5.04 -12.47
CA THR A 72 0.95 4.08 -12.00
C THR A 72 1.12 4.15 -10.50
N VAL A 73 1.31 2.98 -9.88
CA VAL A 73 1.66 2.85 -8.47
C VAL A 73 2.94 2.03 -8.39
N SER A 74 4.04 2.64 -7.98
CA SER A 74 5.34 1.98 -7.84
C SER A 74 5.77 1.98 -6.38
N LEU A 75 5.82 0.81 -5.75
CA LEU A 75 6.20 0.63 -4.35
C LEU A 75 7.53 -0.10 -4.30
N GLY A 76 8.63 0.64 -4.25
CA GLY A 76 9.97 0.11 -4.34
C GLY A 76 10.85 0.39 -3.13
N GLY A 77 11.89 -0.43 -2.97
CA GLY A 77 13.01 -0.16 -2.07
C GLY A 77 12.78 -0.47 -0.60
N ASN A 78 11.60 -0.96 -0.25
CA ASN A 78 11.30 -1.45 1.11
C ASN A 78 11.61 -2.95 1.17
N ALA A 79 12.31 -3.37 2.22
CA ALA A 79 12.40 -4.80 2.56
C ALA A 79 11.03 -5.32 3.03
N GLN A 80 10.29 -4.48 3.75
CA GLN A 80 8.95 -4.80 4.20
C GLN A 80 7.98 -3.68 3.87
N LEU A 81 6.91 -3.99 3.14
CA LEU A 81 5.77 -3.10 2.94
C LEU A 81 4.60 -3.59 3.81
N THR A 82 4.08 -2.73 4.70
CA THR A 82 2.91 -3.04 5.53
C THR A 82 1.81 -2.01 5.27
N ALA A 83 0.95 -2.29 4.30
CA ALA A 83 -0.13 -1.39 3.86
C ALA A 83 -1.20 -2.13 3.06
N ALA A 84 -2.40 -1.56 3.00
CA ALA A 84 -3.41 -1.93 2.02
C ALA A 84 -3.39 -0.95 0.84
N VAL A 85 -3.35 -1.48 -0.38
CA VAL A 85 -3.33 -0.70 -1.63
C VAL A 85 -4.57 -1.06 -2.45
N TYR A 86 -5.37 -0.05 -2.80
CA TYR A 86 -6.55 -0.20 -3.63
C TYR A 86 -6.56 0.84 -4.75
N ALA A 87 -6.11 0.44 -5.94
CA ALA A 87 -6.03 1.30 -7.13
C ALA A 87 -6.47 0.50 -8.38
N PRO A 88 -7.75 0.09 -8.48
CA PRO A 88 -8.23 -0.86 -9.48
C PRO A 88 -8.06 -0.39 -10.94
N ASP A 89 -7.85 0.90 -11.18
CA ASP A 89 -7.62 1.48 -12.51
C ASP A 89 -6.13 1.75 -12.81
N ALA A 90 -5.22 1.48 -11.85
CA ALA A 90 -3.79 1.75 -11.98
C ALA A 90 -2.97 0.49 -12.27
N ASN A 91 -1.83 0.68 -12.95
CA ASN A 91 -0.80 -0.35 -13.06
C ASN A 91 0.05 -0.32 -11.79
N VAL A 92 0.00 -1.38 -11.00
CA VAL A 92 0.72 -1.49 -9.72
C VAL A 92 1.97 -2.34 -9.89
N THR A 93 3.11 -1.80 -9.50
CA THR A 93 4.39 -2.51 -9.43
C THR A 93 4.91 -2.46 -8.00
N VAL A 94 5.21 -3.61 -7.41
CA VAL A 94 5.89 -3.72 -6.13
C VAL A 94 7.30 -4.27 -6.37
N ASN A 95 8.31 -3.52 -5.97
CA ASN A 95 9.71 -3.89 -6.07
C ASN A 95 10.25 -4.12 -4.66
N GLY A 96 10.31 -5.37 -4.23
CA GLY A 96 10.93 -5.74 -2.95
C GLY A 96 12.46 -5.65 -3.00
N SER A 97 13.11 -5.84 -1.86
CA SER A 97 14.56 -5.72 -1.72
C SER A 97 15.32 -7.03 -2.03
N GLY A 98 14.94 -7.75 -3.10
CA GLY A 98 15.55 -9.03 -3.46
C GLY A 98 15.00 -10.18 -2.61
N SER A 99 15.86 -10.92 -1.90
CA SER A 99 15.44 -12.13 -1.15
C SER A 99 14.64 -11.85 0.13
N SER A 100 14.54 -10.59 0.56
CA SER A 100 13.87 -10.18 1.81
C SER A 100 12.62 -9.36 1.56
N GLY A 101 12.08 -9.34 0.34
CA GLY A 101 10.89 -8.55 0.01
C GLY A 101 9.62 -9.17 0.58
N HIS A 102 9.10 -8.60 1.66
CA HIS A 102 7.83 -8.99 2.26
C HIS A 102 6.76 -7.93 2.04
N VAL A 103 5.56 -8.36 1.65
CA VAL A 103 4.36 -7.52 1.63
C VAL A 103 3.36 -8.06 2.63
N PHE A 104 2.93 -7.23 3.57
CA PHE A 104 1.83 -7.52 4.50
C PHE A 104 0.66 -6.61 4.14
N GLY A 105 -0.48 -7.20 3.79
CA GLY A 105 -1.71 -6.47 3.46
C GLY A 105 -2.38 -6.98 2.18
N SER A 106 -2.92 -6.06 1.40
CA SER A 106 -3.64 -6.37 0.17
C SER A 106 -3.26 -5.41 -0.94
N ILE A 107 -3.19 -5.89 -2.18
CA ILE A 107 -2.94 -5.04 -3.34
C ILE A 107 -4.02 -5.32 -4.37
N VAL A 108 -4.78 -4.28 -4.75
CA VAL A 108 -5.71 -4.30 -5.87
C VAL A 108 -5.23 -3.28 -6.91
N GLY A 109 -5.00 -3.76 -8.12
CA GLY A 109 -4.56 -2.97 -9.27
C GLY A 109 -5.25 -3.45 -10.55
N LYS A 110 -5.27 -2.61 -11.60
CA LYS A 110 -5.65 -3.04 -12.96
C LYS A 110 -4.71 -4.14 -13.45
N THR A 111 -3.42 -3.93 -13.20
CA THR A 111 -2.37 -4.93 -13.30
C THR A 111 -1.56 -4.88 -12.02
N VAL A 112 -1.03 -6.03 -11.60
CA VAL A 112 -0.14 -6.13 -10.44
C VAL A 112 1.09 -6.93 -10.84
N VAL A 113 2.26 -6.30 -10.75
CA VAL A 113 3.57 -6.91 -10.98
C VAL A 113 4.37 -6.86 -9.69
N MET A 114 4.95 -7.99 -9.28
CA MET A 114 5.80 -8.08 -8.09
C MET A 114 7.19 -8.57 -8.49
N ASN A 115 8.21 -7.73 -8.27
CA ASN A 115 9.61 -8.03 -8.57
C ASN A 115 10.41 -8.10 -7.27
N GLY A 116 11.20 -9.16 -7.06
CA GLY A 116 12.00 -9.29 -5.84
C GLY A 116 11.16 -9.25 -4.55
N VAL A 117 9.91 -9.70 -4.64
CA VAL A 117 9.02 -9.97 -3.50
C VAL A 117 9.05 -11.46 -3.30
N THR A 118 9.48 -11.90 -2.12
CA THR A 118 9.59 -13.33 -1.79
C THR A 118 8.36 -13.84 -1.06
N ASN A 119 7.62 -12.98 -0.36
CA ASN A 119 6.43 -13.38 0.38
C ASN A 119 5.34 -12.29 0.33
N LEU A 120 4.09 -12.71 0.14
CA LEU A 120 2.90 -11.87 0.25
C LEU A 120 1.98 -12.49 1.31
N HIS A 121 1.78 -11.75 2.40
CA HIS A 121 0.92 -12.15 3.51
C HIS A 121 -0.37 -11.31 3.45
N TYR A 122 -1.48 -11.96 3.13
CA TYR A 122 -2.79 -11.31 3.19
C TYR A 122 -3.23 -11.13 4.65
N ASP A 123 -3.71 -9.94 4.99
CA ASP A 123 -4.30 -9.64 6.29
C ASP A 123 -5.82 -9.80 6.22
N GLU A 124 -6.35 -10.85 6.85
CA GLU A 124 -7.78 -11.18 6.85
C GLU A 124 -8.66 -10.09 7.47
N ALA A 125 -8.11 -9.25 8.36
CA ALA A 125 -8.84 -8.13 8.95
C ALA A 125 -9.23 -7.08 7.88
N LEU A 126 -8.52 -7.03 6.75
CA LEU A 126 -8.87 -6.16 5.62
C LEU A 126 -10.17 -6.57 4.92
N GLY A 127 -10.58 -7.84 5.02
CA GLY A 127 -11.83 -8.34 4.47
C GLY A 127 -13.08 -7.85 5.21
N ILE A 128 -12.91 -7.33 6.44
CA ILE A 128 -14.01 -6.84 7.30
C ILE A 128 -14.09 -5.30 7.26
N GLY A 129 -12.99 -4.60 6.95
CA GLY A 129 -12.89 -3.13 7.02
C GLY A 129 -12.63 -2.38 5.70
N GLY A 130 -12.40 -3.07 4.58
CA GLY A 130 -12.21 -2.45 3.26
C GLY A 130 -13.53 -1.98 2.62
N PRO A 131 -13.48 -1.16 1.54
CA PRO A 131 -14.67 -0.89 0.73
C PRO A 131 -15.30 -2.23 0.31
N VAL A 132 -16.63 -2.32 0.33
CA VAL A 132 -17.33 -3.51 -0.19
C VAL A 132 -16.98 -3.63 -1.67
N THR A 133 -16.07 -4.55 -2.00
CA THR A 133 -15.77 -4.90 -3.38
C THR A 133 -16.55 -6.15 -3.75
N ASN A 134 -16.96 -6.31 -5.02
CA ASN A 134 -17.56 -7.56 -5.51
C ASN A 134 -16.54 -8.73 -5.58
N TYR A 135 -15.34 -8.55 -5.05
CA TYR A 135 -14.28 -9.54 -5.02
C TYR A 135 -14.10 -10.04 -3.59
N LYS A 136 -14.35 -11.34 -3.38
CA LYS A 136 -14.10 -12.03 -2.11
C LYS A 136 -12.92 -12.98 -2.31
N ILE A 137 -11.95 -12.94 -1.41
CA ILE A 137 -10.91 -13.98 -1.36
C ILE A 137 -11.57 -15.25 -0.83
N VAL A 138 -11.63 -16.28 -1.68
CA VAL A 138 -12.30 -17.55 -1.36
C VAL A 138 -11.33 -18.53 -0.70
N SER A 139 -10.04 -18.41 -0.97
CA SER A 139 -8.96 -19.15 -0.31
C SER A 139 -7.60 -18.57 -0.69
N TRP A 140 -6.61 -18.70 0.18
CA TRP A 140 -5.19 -18.49 -0.11
C TRP A 140 -4.45 -19.82 0.12
N PHE A 141 -3.45 -20.10 -0.70
CA PHE A 141 -2.45 -21.13 -0.44
C PHE A 141 -1.08 -20.60 -0.85
N GLU A 142 -0.05 -20.97 -0.09
CA GLU A 142 1.34 -20.67 -0.36
C GLU A 142 2.06 -21.99 -0.71
N ASP A 143 2.66 -22.06 -1.90
CA ASP A 143 3.46 -23.21 -2.33
C ASP A 143 4.94 -22.88 -2.11
N ASN A 144 5.49 -23.35 -0.98
CA ASN A 144 6.92 -23.31 -0.71
C ASN A 144 7.53 -24.62 -1.22
N ARG A 145 8.20 -24.57 -2.37
CA ARG A 145 9.09 -25.65 -2.84
C ARG A 145 10.52 -25.40 -2.41
#